data_AF-A0A945BJX5-F1
#
_entry.id   AF-A0A945BJX5-F1
#
_cell.length_a   1.000
_cell.length_b   1.000
_cell.length_c   1.000
_cell.angle_alpha   90.00
_cell.angle_beta   90.00
_cell.angle_gamma   90.00
#
_symmetry.space_group_name_H-M   'P 1'
#
loop_
_entity.id
_entity.type
_entity.pdbx_description
1 polymer ?
#
loop_
_entity_poly.entity_id
_entity_poly.type
_entity_poly.pdbx_seq_one_letter_code
_entity_poly.pdbx_strand_id
1 'polypeptide(L)' 'MSYDFTENISDKKLKKNILKNTESGSIIVFHDTKKSEKILQKNLEEILKTLLKRGFKFGTI' A
#
# COMPACT_ATOMS: atom_id res chain seq x y z
N MET A 1 1.88 -7.65 2.53
CA MET A 1 1.37 -6.94 3.72
C MET A 1 1.90 -5.51 3.74
N SER A 2 1.02 -4.52 3.98
CA SER A 2 1.33 -3.08 3.98
C SER A 2 2.02 -2.62 5.28
N TYR A 3 1.56 -3.10 6.43
CA TYR A 3 1.99 -2.68 7.77
C TYR A 3 1.69 -1.21 8.09
N ASP A 4 0.67 -0.62 7.45
CA ASP A 4 0.22 0.76 7.63
C ASP A 4 -0.18 1.11 9.07
N PHE A 5 -0.57 0.12 9.86
CA PHE A 5 -0.91 0.24 11.27
C PHE A 5 0.31 0.30 12.21
N THR A 6 1.54 0.13 11.71
CA THR A 6 2.76 0.09 12.54
C THR A 6 3.12 1.48 13.07
N GLU A 7 3.55 1.59 14.33
CA GLU A 7 4.06 2.87 14.86
C GLU A 7 5.31 3.32 14.12
N ASN A 8 5.36 4.61 13.80
CA ASN A 8 6.52 5.27 13.19
C ASN A 8 7.04 4.59 11.91
N ILE A 9 6.17 3.87 11.18
CA ILE A 9 6.54 3.34 9.87
C ILE A 9 6.81 4.51 8.92
N SER A 10 7.96 4.48 8.27
CA SER A 10 8.33 5.50 7.30
C SER A 10 7.64 5.25 5.95
N ASP A 11 7.37 6.32 5.21
CA ASP A 11 6.83 6.29 3.85
C ASP A 11 7.60 5.32 2.95
N LYS A 12 8.94 5.38 3.02
CA LYS A 12 9.84 4.51 2.26
C LYS A 12 9.64 3.04 2.62
N LYS A 13 9.45 2.71 3.90
CA LYS A 13 9.23 1.34 4.37
C LYS A 13 7.84 0.83 3.93
N LEU A 14 6.79 1.64 4.09
CA LEU A 14 5.43 1.31 3.63
C LEU A 14 5.42 1.00 2.12
N LYS A 15 5.96 1.91 1.30
CA LYS A 15 6.04 1.72 -0.16
C LYS A 15 6.86 0.49 -0.52
N LYS A 16 8.03 0.29 0.11
CA LYS A 16 8.88 -0.89 -0.14
C LYS A 16 8.15 -2.18 0.21
N ASN A 17 7.43 -2.23 1.32
CA ASN A 17 6.67 -3.40 1.74
C ASN A 17 5.61 -3.78 0.72
N ILE A 18 4.88 -2.80 0.18
CA ILE A 18 3.83 -3.07 -0.81
C ILE A 18 4.46 -3.42 -2.15
N LEU A 19 5.33 -2.57 -2.69
CA LEU A 19 5.88 -2.72 -4.04
C LEU A 19 6.81 -3.92 -4.21
N LYS A 20 7.46 -4.41 -3.14
CA LYS A 20 8.32 -5.59 -3.21
C LYS A 20 7.52 -6.89 -3.12
N ASN A 21 6.41 -6.89 -2.37
CA ASN A 21 5.65 -8.11 -2.07
C ASN A 21 4.38 -8.25 -2.91
N THR A 22 4.10 -7.30 -3.82
CA THR A 22 2.94 -7.41 -4.72
C THR A 22 3.30 -8.29 -5.91
N GLU A 23 2.52 -9.34 -6.08
CA GLU A 23 2.57 -10.27 -7.22
C GLU A 23 1.17 -10.48 -7.80
N SER A 24 1.08 -11.13 -8.96
CA SER A 24 -0.21 -11.41 -9.59
C SER A 24 -1.11 -12.21 -8.66
N GLY A 25 -2.36 -11.78 -8.46
CA GLY A 25 -3.30 -12.41 -7.52
C GLY A 25 -3.15 -11.99 -6.06
N SER A 26 -2.21 -11.09 -5.72
CA SER A 26 -2.08 -10.56 -4.35
C SER A 26 -3.32 -9.80 -3.89
N ILE A 27 -3.73 -10.04 -2.64
CA ILE A 27 -4.65 -9.18 -1.89
C ILE A 27 -3.84 -8.23 -1.01
N ILE A 28 -3.99 -6.92 -1.22
CA ILE A 28 -3.32 -5.90 -0.41
C ILE A 28 -4.31 -5.38 0.64
N VAL A 29 -3.98 -5.59 1.92
CA VAL A 29 -4.81 -5.14 3.05
C VAL A 29 -4.34 -3.76 3.54
N PHE A 30 -5.28 -2.84 3.72
CA PHE A 30 -5.08 -1.55 4.40
C PHE A 30 -6.03 -1.48 5.60
N HIS A 31 -5.61 -0.82 6.68
CA HIS A 31 -6.44 -0.69 7.88
C HIS A 31 -7.14 0.66 7.90
N ASP A 32 -8.42 0.65 8.26
CA ASP A 32 -9.23 1.85 8.43
C ASP A 32 -9.14 2.35 9.88
N THR A 33 -8.01 2.98 10.21
CA THR A 33 -7.80 3.62 11.51
C THR A 33 -7.25 5.02 11.29
N LYS A 34 -7.50 5.95 12.22
CA LYS A 34 -6.94 7.33 12.17
C LYS A 34 -5.42 7.37 11.98
N LYS A 35 -4.73 6.38 12.53
CA LYS A 35 -3.28 6.23 12.40
C LYS A 35 -2.88 5.84 10.98
N SER A 36 -3.52 4.81 10.43
CA SER A 36 -3.33 4.35 9.06
C SER A 36 -3.72 5.40 8.04
N GLU A 37 -4.84 6.10 8.26
CA GLU A 37 -5.34 7.17 7.39
C GLU A 37 -4.25 8.20 7.12
N LYS A 38 -3.56 8.69 8.15
CA LYS A 38 -2.50 9.71 8.01
C LYS A 38 -1.37 9.28 7.08
N ILE A 39 -0.92 8.03 7.16
CA ILE A 39 0.15 7.55 6.28
C ILE A 39 -0.38 7.15 4.90
N LEU A 40 -1.59 6.60 4.81
CA LEU A 40 -2.21 6.22 3.55
C LEU A 40 -2.56 7.44 2.70
N GLN A 41 -3.14 8.50 3.26
CA GLN A 41 -3.40 9.76 2.54
C GLN A 41 -2.14 10.31 1.85
N LYS A 42 -0.98 10.15 2.47
CA LYS A 42 0.30 10.61 1.91
C LYS A 42 0.86 9.70 0.81
N ASN A 43 0.59 8.40 0.85
CA ASN A 43 1.34 7.41 0.06
C ASN A 43 0.47 6.60 -0.93
N LEU A 44 -0.83 6.47 -0.67
CA LEU A 44 -1.72 5.54 -1.37
C LEU A 44 -1.78 5.84 -2.88
N GLU A 45 -1.97 7.11 -3.25
CA GLU A 45 -2.05 7.51 -4.66
C GLU A 45 -0.81 7.10 -5.46
N GLU A 46 0.39 7.36 -4.92
CA GLU A 46 1.65 7.01 -5.59
C GLU A 46 1.85 5.50 -5.68
N ILE A 47 1.46 4.75 -4.64
CA ILE A 47 1.50 3.29 -4.64
C ILE A 47 0.61 2.75 -5.77
N LEU A 48 -0.65 3.20 -5.84
CA LEU A 48 -1.59 2.77 -6.87
C LEU A 48 -1.09 3.12 -8.27
N LYS A 49 -0.62 4.36 -8.49
CA LYS A 49 -0.03 4.78 -9.77
C LYS A 49 1.18 3.92 -10.17
N THR A 50 2.03 3.56 -9.20
CA THR A 50 3.20 2.71 -9.45
C THR A 50 2.80 1.29 -9.85
N LEU A 51 1.78 0.72 -9.19
CA LEU A 51 1.27 -0.60 -9.52
C LEU A 51 0.59 -0.61 -10.90
N LEU A 52 -0.20 0.42 -11.24
CA LEU A 52 -0.77 0.58 -12.59
C LEU A 52 0.32 0.63 -13.67
N LYS A 53 1.39 1.41 -13.44
CA LYS A 53 2.54 1.49 -14.35
C LYS A 53 3.28 0.16 -14.51
N ARG A 54 3.22 -0.73 -13.51
CA ARG A 54 3.77 -2.09 -13.57
C ARG A 54 2.84 -3.10 -14.26
N GLY A 55 1.67 -2.68 -14.73
CA GLY A 55 0.71 -3.53 -15.43
C GLY A 55 -0.27 -4.26 -14.52
N PHE A 56 -0.32 -3.95 -13.22
CA PHE A 56 -1.34 -4.50 -12.32
C PHE A 56 -2.71 -3.88 -12.61
N LYS A 57 -3.76 -4.68 -12.42
CA LYS A 57 -5.16 -4.24 -12.41
C LYS A 57 -5.73 -4.42 -11.02
N PHE A 58 -6.61 -3.52 -10.61
CA PHE A 58 -7.33 -3.61 -9.35
C PHE A 58 -8.74 -4.17 -9.61
N GLY A 59 -9.20 -5.04 -8.71
CA GLY A 59 -10.52 -5.62 -8.72
C GLY A 59 -11.09 -5.65 -7.31
N THR A 60 -12.40 -5.87 -7.22
CA THR A 60 -13.08 -6.17 -5.96
C THR A 60 -12.95 -7.66 -5.65
N ILE A 61 -13.03 -8.00 -4.37
CA ILE A 61 -13.22 -9.38 -3.91
C ILE A 61 -14.70 -9.70 -3.96
#